data_AF-A0A8S3QEB1-F1
#
_entry.id   AF-A0A8S3QEB1-F1
#
_cell.length_a   1.000
_cell.length_b   1.000
_cell.length_c   1.000
_cell.angle_alpha   90.00
_cell.angle_beta   90.00
_cell.angle_gamma   90.00
#
_symmetry.space_group_name_H-M   'P 1'
#
loop_
_entity.id
_entity.type
_entity.pdbx_description
1 polymer ?
#
loop_
_entity_poly.entity_id
_entity_poly.type
_entity_poly.pdbx_seq_one_letter_code
_entity_poly.pdbx_strand_id
1 'polypeptide(L)'
;MPYLSILNLSNNSLGTYLSSERYTSSSKTELKEVDISHNLIYDLSYSIFHGHLKTLKINLSQNKLTDVTFDLSDLVSLTELDLSRNNIGGISSQASLNTLHKLSKQLKIDLSNNLLNCSCTNLYFLQWMNVNVDMFIFMHKYTCRFDNNDVVYLTNVNNIVKQLEKECSTHTYLIISVTIGIITALIILCAGLMFRFRWKLRYLYYMTKHKYNVFKNIQSSDTYKYDAFISYANEETNFVLNEVIPNLERDVNLKLCIHQRDFVPGEEITHNITDGIHQSKRTLCIVTQSFLDSYYCMFEFNMARMESIYSREGKNILFLIFYEQLRPKDLPLVILELVQKQSYIEYPNDEQGNVVFWEKIKESLI
;
A
#
# COMPACT_ATOMS: atom_id res chain seq x y z
N MET A 1 -0.82 -66.31 3.98
CA MET A 1 -0.37 -67.08 2.80
C MET A 1 1.00 -66.57 2.37
N PRO A 2 2.13 -67.16 2.82
CA PRO A 2 3.47 -66.57 2.62
C PRO A 2 4.04 -66.65 1.20
N TYR A 3 3.36 -67.32 0.26
CA TYR A 3 3.83 -67.53 -1.12
C TYR A 3 2.96 -66.86 -2.19
N LEU A 4 1.92 -66.13 -1.80
CA LEU A 4 1.02 -65.51 -2.76
C LEU A 4 1.72 -64.32 -3.44
N SER A 5 1.95 -64.44 -4.74
CA SER A 5 2.61 -63.41 -5.57
C SER A 5 1.62 -62.61 -6.42
N ILE A 6 0.49 -63.20 -6.79
CA ILE A 6 -0.55 -62.57 -7.60
C ILE A 6 -1.87 -62.69 -6.83
N LEU A 7 -2.52 -61.56 -6.57
CA LEU A 7 -3.86 -61.49 -6.01
C LEU A 7 -4.79 -60.96 -7.10
N ASN A 8 -5.63 -61.83 -7.66
CA ASN A 8 -6.68 -61.44 -8.60
C ASN A 8 -8.05 -61.57 -7.94
N LEU A 9 -8.68 -60.43 -7.69
CA LEU A 9 -10.06 -60.29 -7.23
C LEU A 9 -10.90 -59.53 -8.28
N SER A 10 -10.48 -59.51 -9.54
CA SER A 10 -11.22 -58.84 -10.62
C SER A 10 -12.60 -59.42 -10.82
N ASN A 11 -13.52 -58.64 -11.38
CA ASN A 11 -14.88 -59.06 -11.73
C ASN A 11 -15.71 -59.58 -10.55
N ASN A 12 -15.57 -58.93 -9.39
CA ASN A 12 -16.41 -59.17 -8.23
C ASN A 12 -17.30 -57.94 -7.96
N SER A 13 -17.96 -57.91 -6.80
CA SER A 13 -18.76 -56.77 -6.35
C SER A 13 -18.19 -56.20 -5.06
N LEU A 14 -16.89 -55.89 -5.06
CA LEU A 14 -16.19 -55.39 -3.86
C LEU A 14 -16.68 -53.99 -3.45
N GLY A 15 -17.33 -53.22 -4.31
CA GLY A 15 -18.12 -52.03 -3.94
C GLY A 15 -17.49 -51.17 -2.84
N THR A 16 -18.17 -51.08 -1.70
CA THR A 16 -17.77 -50.32 -0.49
C THR A 16 -16.84 -51.13 0.44
N TYR A 17 -16.61 -52.43 0.20
CA TYR A 17 -15.97 -53.32 1.17
C TYR A 17 -14.52 -52.91 1.46
N LEU A 18 -13.84 -52.32 0.48
CA LEU A 18 -12.45 -51.86 0.60
C LEU A 18 -12.30 -50.42 1.09
N SER A 19 -13.41 -49.71 1.36
CA SER A 19 -13.38 -48.32 1.87
C SER A 19 -13.25 -48.24 3.39
N SER A 20 -13.43 -49.35 4.11
CA SER A 20 -13.34 -49.40 5.58
C SER A 20 -11.90 -49.52 6.06
N GLU A 21 -11.50 -48.70 7.03
CA GLU A 21 -10.19 -48.79 7.72
C GLU A 21 -9.94 -50.14 8.41
N ARG A 22 -10.97 -50.99 8.54
CA ARG A 22 -10.82 -52.36 9.05
C ARG A 22 -9.96 -53.24 8.14
N TYR A 23 -9.80 -52.89 6.87
CA TYR A 23 -8.89 -53.55 5.93
C TYR A 23 -7.58 -52.78 5.86
N THR A 24 -6.80 -52.84 6.94
CA THR A 24 -5.36 -52.63 6.87
C THR A 24 -4.74 -53.97 6.48
N SER A 25 -3.95 -54.00 5.41
CA SER A 25 -3.15 -55.17 5.07
C SER A 25 -2.07 -55.36 6.15
N SER A 26 -2.46 -55.91 7.30
CA SER A 26 -1.57 -56.20 8.44
C SER A 26 -0.59 -57.34 8.15
N SER A 27 -0.66 -57.93 6.95
CA SER A 27 0.23 -58.97 6.48
C SER A 27 1.29 -58.37 5.56
N LYS A 28 2.57 -58.52 5.92
CA LYS A 28 3.71 -58.35 5.01
C LYS A 28 3.59 -59.38 3.88
N THR A 29 2.80 -59.05 2.86
CA THR A 29 2.57 -59.90 1.70
C THR A 29 3.63 -59.66 0.64
N GLU A 30 4.16 -60.75 0.09
CA GLU A 30 5.14 -60.77 -1.01
C GLU A 30 4.48 -60.57 -2.39
N LEU A 31 3.35 -59.85 -2.42
CA LEU A 31 2.54 -59.67 -3.62
C LEU A 31 3.30 -58.81 -4.64
N LYS A 32 3.37 -59.33 -5.86
CA LYS A 32 3.93 -58.68 -7.05
C LYS A 32 2.83 -58.03 -7.89
N GLU A 33 1.64 -58.62 -7.92
CA GLU A 33 0.53 -58.13 -8.72
C GLU A 33 -0.78 -58.17 -7.92
N VAL A 34 -1.51 -57.07 -7.98
CA VAL A 34 -2.83 -56.92 -7.36
C VAL A 34 -3.81 -56.45 -8.43
N ASP A 35 -4.74 -57.32 -8.80
CA ASP A 35 -5.82 -57.01 -9.73
C ASP A 35 -7.15 -56.98 -8.98
N ILE A 36 -7.70 -55.78 -8.80
CA ILE A 36 -9.03 -55.55 -8.24
C ILE A 36 -9.91 -54.76 -9.23
N SER A 37 -9.65 -54.94 -10.52
CA SER A 37 -10.43 -54.32 -11.60
C SER A 37 -11.88 -54.82 -11.66
N HIS A 38 -12.76 -54.04 -12.26
CA HIS A 38 -14.17 -54.41 -12.47
C HIS A 38 -14.90 -54.81 -11.17
N ASN A 39 -14.90 -53.92 -10.18
CA ASN A 39 -15.42 -54.20 -8.84
C ASN A 39 -16.41 -53.17 -8.29
N LEU A 40 -16.79 -52.17 -9.09
CA LEU A 40 -17.66 -51.06 -8.67
C LEU A 40 -17.12 -50.24 -7.48
N ILE A 41 -15.80 -50.20 -7.30
CA ILE A 41 -15.14 -49.50 -6.19
C ILE A 41 -15.22 -47.99 -6.44
N TYR A 42 -15.80 -47.23 -5.51
CA TYR A 42 -15.86 -45.76 -5.58
C TYR A 42 -14.85 -45.09 -4.64
N ASP A 43 -14.40 -45.78 -3.60
CA ASP A 43 -13.40 -45.30 -2.65
C ASP A 43 -12.59 -46.47 -2.07
N LEU A 44 -11.35 -46.19 -1.68
CA LEU A 44 -10.41 -47.14 -1.08
C LEU A 44 -9.89 -46.58 0.23
N SER A 45 -9.72 -47.45 1.22
CA SER A 45 -9.06 -47.09 2.48
C SER A 45 -7.67 -46.50 2.21
N TYR A 46 -7.32 -45.42 2.92
CA TYR A 46 -6.05 -44.72 2.76
C TYR A 46 -4.84 -45.68 2.86
N SER A 47 -4.90 -46.66 3.77
CA SER A 47 -3.82 -47.60 4.06
C SER A 47 -3.99 -48.97 3.39
N ILE A 48 -4.78 -49.08 2.32
CA ILE A 48 -5.09 -50.37 1.67
C ILE A 48 -3.83 -51.10 1.16
N PHE A 49 -2.83 -50.35 0.69
CA PHE A 49 -1.56 -50.88 0.18
C PHE A 49 -0.40 -50.78 1.17
N HIS A 50 -0.68 -50.52 2.45
CA HIS A 50 0.37 -50.41 3.46
C HIS A 50 1.16 -51.72 3.60
N GLY A 51 2.49 -51.62 3.59
CA GLY A 51 3.39 -52.78 3.69
C GLY A 51 3.61 -53.58 2.40
N HIS A 52 3.03 -53.19 1.25
CA HIS A 52 3.18 -53.88 -0.04
C HIS A 52 4.45 -53.48 -0.81
N LEU A 53 5.62 -53.61 -0.18
CA LEU A 53 6.90 -53.09 -0.70
C LEU A 53 7.37 -53.71 -2.04
N LYS A 54 6.86 -54.90 -2.38
CA LYS A 54 7.29 -55.70 -3.54
C LYS A 54 6.29 -55.70 -4.70
N THR A 55 5.18 -54.97 -4.57
CA THR A 55 4.17 -54.92 -5.61
C THR A 55 4.68 -54.12 -6.81
N LEU A 56 4.60 -54.75 -7.98
CA LEU A 56 5.04 -54.22 -9.27
C LEU A 56 3.85 -53.68 -10.07
N LYS A 57 2.70 -54.34 -9.98
CA LYS A 57 1.52 -54.04 -10.79
C LYS A 57 0.26 -53.92 -9.94
N ILE A 58 -0.48 -52.84 -10.13
CA ILE A 58 -1.80 -52.64 -9.53
C ILE A 58 -2.80 -52.33 -10.65
N ASN A 59 -3.84 -53.15 -10.76
CA ASN A 59 -4.93 -52.94 -11.68
C ASN A 59 -6.20 -52.54 -10.92
N LEU A 60 -6.59 -51.27 -11.07
CA LEU A 60 -7.78 -50.63 -10.53
C LEU A 60 -8.78 -50.25 -11.63
N SER A 61 -8.58 -50.74 -12.86
CA SER A 61 -9.40 -50.36 -14.00
C SER A 61 -10.88 -50.76 -13.84
N GLN A 62 -11.77 -50.11 -14.59
CA GLN A 62 -13.21 -50.43 -14.63
C GLN A 62 -13.90 -50.34 -13.26
N ASN A 63 -13.52 -49.36 -12.45
CA ASN A 63 -14.16 -49.06 -11.18
C ASN A 63 -14.92 -47.72 -11.27
N LYS A 64 -15.23 -47.11 -10.13
CA LYS A 64 -15.98 -45.85 -10.00
C LYS A 64 -15.19 -44.79 -9.22
N LEU A 65 -13.87 -44.93 -9.14
CA LEU A 65 -13.00 -44.01 -8.41
C LEU A 65 -13.10 -42.60 -9.01
N THR A 66 -13.17 -41.59 -8.15
CA THR A 66 -13.19 -40.17 -8.56
C THR A 66 -11.86 -39.46 -8.34
N ASP A 67 -10.99 -40.02 -7.51
CA ASP A 67 -9.67 -39.47 -7.16
C ASP A 67 -8.74 -40.60 -6.66
N VAL A 68 -7.47 -40.31 -6.47
CA VAL A 68 -6.45 -41.19 -5.88
C VAL A 68 -6.25 -40.79 -4.41
N THR A 69 -7.14 -41.28 -3.55
CA THR A 69 -7.22 -40.95 -2.11
C THR A 69 -6.36 -41.85 -1.21
N PHE A 70 -5.70 -42.85 -1.77
CA PHE A 70 -4.95 -43.87 -1.03
C PHE A 70 -3.44 -43.63 -1.06
N ASP A 71 -2.75 -44.11 -0.02
CA ASP A 71 -1.31 -43.97 0.13
C ASP A 71 -0.57 -44.94 -0.77
N LEU A 72 0.37 -44.39 -1.53
CA LEU A 72 1.25 -45.13 -2.44
C LEU A 72 2.69 -45.19 -1.90
N SER A 73 2.97 -44.63 -0.72
CA SER A 73 4.34 -44.39 -0.24
C SER A 73 5.16 -45.67 -0.06
N ASP A 74 4.50 -46.76 0.32
CA ASP A 74 5.14 -48.07 0.52
C ASP A 74 5.38 -48.84 -0.79
N LEU A 75 4.76 -48.42 -1.91
CA LEU A 75 4.81 -49.14 -3.19
C LEU A 75 6.10 -48.83 -3.98
N VAL A 76 7.25 -48.86 -3.32
CA VAL A 76 8.55 -48.45 -3.87
C VAL A 76 8.99 -49.20 -5.13
N SER A 77 8.48 -50.42 -5.34
CA SER A 77 8.80 -51.27 -6.50
C SER A 77 7.78 -51.14 -7.64
N LEU A 78 6.75 -50.29 -7.50
CA LEU A 78 5.64 -50.21 -8.45
C LEU A 78 6.12 -49.72 -9.83
N THR A 79 5.73 -50.46 -10.86
CA THR A 79 6.04 -50.16 -12.26
C THR A 79 4.81 -49.88 -13.10
N GLU A 80 3.65 -50.43 -12.74
CA GLU A 80 2.41 -50.25 -13.50
C GLU A 80 1.23 -49.98 -12.57
N LEU A 81 0.48 -48.91 -12.85
CA LEU A 81 -0.75 -48.54 -12.18
C LEU A 81 -1.84 -48.27 -13.22
N ASP A 82 -2.77 -49.22 -13.37
CA ASP A 82 -3.89 -49.06 -14.28
C ASP A 82 -5.11 -48.50 -13.53
N LEU A 83 -5.47 -47.25 -13.85
CA LEU A 83 -6.63 -46.53 -13.34
C LEU A 83 -7.65 -46.26 -14.46
N SER A 84 -7.52 -46.93 -15.60
CA SER A 84 -8.37 -46.69 -16.78
C SER A 84 -9.85 -47.02 -16.51
N ARG A 85 -10.75 -46.37 -17.24
CA ARG A 85 -12.22 -46.60 -17.14
C ARG A 85 -12.76 -46.39 -15.72
N ASN A 86 -12.35 -45.30 -15.07
CA ASN A 86 -12.89 -44.81 -13.81
C ASN A 86 -13.59 -43.44 -14.03
N ASN A 87 -13.91 -42.73 -12.95
CA ASN A 87 -14.49 -41.39 -12.97
C ASN A 87 -13.50 -40.31 -12.48
N ILE A 88 -12.19 -40.52 -12.67
CA ILE A 88 -11.15 -39.65 -12.12
C ILE A 88 -11.12 -38.31 -12.86
N GLY A 89 -11.38 -37.22 -12.14
CA GLY A 89 -11.27 -35.86 -12.66
C GLY A 89 -9.83 -35.32 -12.61
N GLY A 90 -9.03 -35.81 -11.68
CA GLY A 90 -7.65 -35.41 -11.45
C GLY A 90 -7.13 -36.08 -10.18
N ILE A 91 -5.89 -35.77 -9.81
CA ILE A 91 -5.33 -36.19 -8.52
C ILE A 91 -5.25 -34.93 -7.65
N SER A 92 -6.17 -34.80 -6.69
CA SER A 92 -6.27 -33.55 -5.89
C SER A 92 -5.21 -33.46 -4.78
N SER A 93 -4.73 -34.59 -4.29
CA SER A 93 -3.77 -34.66 -3.19
C SER A 93 -2.35 -34.36 -3.67
N GLN A 94 -1.81 -33.22 -3.22
CA GLN A 94 -0.41 -32.86 -3.41
C GLN A 94 0.55 -33.93 -2.85
N ALA A 95 0.18 -34.54 -1.72
CA ALA A 95 0.97 -35.60 -1.12
C ALA A 95 1.04 -36.82 -2.05
N SER A 96 -0.09 -37.22 -2.64
CA SER A 96 -0.15 -38.33 -3.61
C SER A 96 0.69 -38.04 -4.85
N LEU A 97 0.65 -36.80 -5.38
CA LEU A 97 1.50 -36.39 -6.51
C LEU A 97 2.99 -36.41 -6.17
N ASN A 98 3.36 -35.95 -4.98
CA ASN A 98 4.74 -35.98 -4.51
C ASN A 98 5.23 -37.42 -4.32
N THR A 99 4.38 -38.30 -3.80
CA THR A 99 4.68 -39.73 -3.67
C THR A 99 4.85 -40.37 -5.03
N LEU A 100 3.92 -40.15 -5.97
CA LEU A 100 4.04 -40.64 -7.35
C LEU A 100 5.32 -40.17 -8.04
N HIS A 101 5.74 -38.93 -7.79
CA HIS A 101 7.00 -38.41 -8.33
C HIS A 101 8.25 -39.08 -7.71
N LYS A 102 8.16 -39.53 -6.45
CA LYS A 102 9.24 -40.27 -5.76
C LYS A 102 9.27 -41.75 -6.15
N LEU A 103 8.11 -42.34 -6.41
CA LEU A 103 7.99 -43.69 -6.95
C LEU A 103 8.68 -43.72 -8.32
N SER A 104 9.45 -44.77 -8.57
CA SER A 104 10.40 -44.94 -9.68
C SER A 104 10.04 -44.16 -10.97
N LYS A 105 11.04 -43.54 -11.62
CA LYS A 105 10.90 -42.89 -12.94
C LYS A 105 10.38 -43.84 -14.05
N GLN A 106 10.34 -45.14 -13.80
CA GLN A 106 9.83 -46.16 -14.71
C GLN A 106 8.34 -46.47 -14.51
N LEU A 107 7.68 -45.88 -13.51
CA LEU A 107 6.24 -46.05 -13.27
C LEU A 107 5.44 -45.64 -14.51
N LYS A 108 4.49 -46.49 -14.90
CA LYS A 108 3.53 -46.25 -15.98
C LYS A 108 2.12 -46.21 -15.42
N ILE A 109 1.42 -45.12 -15.68
CA ILE A 109 0.07 -44.86 -15.24
C ILE A 109 -0.86 -44.79 -16.46
N ASP A 110 -1.95 -45.56 -16.42
CA ASP A 110 -3.04 -45.47 -17.39
C ASP A 110 -4.26 -44.77 -16.77
N LEU A 111 -4.66 -43.64 -17.33
CA LEU A 111 -5.88 -42.90 -16.99
C LEU A 111 -6.87 -42.87 -18.16
N SER A 112 -6.67 -43.70 -19.19
CA SER A 112 -7.54 -43.71 -20.38
C SER A 112 -8.99 -44.00 -20.01
N ASN A 113 -9.94 -43.40 -20.74
CA ASN A 113 -11.37 -43.50 -20.46
C ASN A 113 -11.77 -42.99 -19.05
N ASN A 114 -10.99 -42.06 -18.47
CA ASN A 114 -11.45 -41.15 -17.43
C ASN A 114 -11.79 -39.79 -18.05
N LEU A 115 -12.67 -39.05 -17.39
CA LEU A 115 -13.00 -37.68 -17.78
C LEU A 115 -12.28 -36.69 -16.88
N LEU A 116 -11.08 -36.28 -17.30
CA LEU A 116 -10.27 -35.31 -16.56
C LEU A 116 -10.95 -33.94 -16.53
N ASN A 117 -10.69 -33.16 -15.49
CA ASN A 117 -11.20 -31.81 -15.29
C ASN A 117 -10.17 -30.78 -15.76
N CYS A 118 -10.49 -29.99 -16.77
CA CYS A 118 -9.68 -28.90 -17.30
C CYS A 118 -10.23 -27.56 -16.80
N SER A 119 -10.03 -27.31 -15.51
CA SER A 119 -10.43 -26.09 -14.83
C SER A 119 -9.29 -25.55 -13.97
N CYS A 120 -9.45 -24.32 -13.48
CA CYS A 120 -8.49 -23.71 -12.55
C CYS A 120 -8.26 -24.55 -11.28
N THR A 121 -9.25 -25.33 -10.84
CA THR A 121 -9.14 -26.17 -9.64
C THR A 121 -8.16 -27.32 -9.80
N ASN A 122 -8.01 -27.82 -11.03
CA ASN A 122 -7.17 -28.98 -11.35
C ASN A 122 -5.89 -28.60 -12.12
N LEU A 123 -5.61 -27.29 -12.24
CA LEU A 123 -4.48 -26.78 -12.99
C LEU A 123 -3.14 -27.34 -12.50
N TYR A 124 -2.99 -27.50 -11.18
CA TYR A 124 -1.78 -28.06 -10.59
C TYR A 124 -1.50 -29.49 -11.08
N PHE A 125 -2.52 -30.34 -11.09
CA PHE A 125 -2.40 -31.72 -11.60
C PHE A 125 -2.04 -31.73 -13.09
N LEU A 126 -2.65 -30.85 -13.89
CA LEU A 126 -2.34 -30.76 -15.31
C LEU A 126 -0.91 -30.25 -15.57
N GLN A 127 -0.42 -29.30 -14.77
CA GLN A 127 0.98 -28.85 -14.79
C GLN A 127 1.93 -30.00 -14.41
N TRP A 128 1.61 -30.74 -13.34
CA TRP A 128 2.40 -31.89 -12.92
C TRP A 128 2.43 -32.99 -13.99
N MET A 129 1.29 -33.28 -14.62
CA MET A 129 1.17 -34.22 -15.73
C MET A 129 2.01 -33.76 -16.93
N ASN A 130 2.03 -32.46 -17.23
CA ASN A 130 2.84 -31.89 -18.31
C ASN A 130 4.35 -32.00 -18.05
N VAL A 131 4.78 -31.97 -16.78
CA VAL A 131 6.20 -32.21 -16.41
C VAL A 131 6.55 -33.70 -16.46
N ASN A 132 5.60 -34.57 -16.11
CA ASN A 132 5.81 -36.02 -15.98
C ASN A 132 5.13 -36.81 -17.11
N VAL A 133 5.11 -36.28 -18.35
CA VAL A 133 4.41 -36.88 -19.50
C VAL A 133 4.81 -38.34 -19.73
N ASP A 134 6.08 -38.68 -19.56
CA ASP A 134 6.61 -40.04 -19.78
C ASP A 134 6.02 -41.10 -18.82
N MET A 135 5.44 -40.67 -17.70
CA MET A 135 4.77 -41.55 -16.74
C MET A 135 3.41 -42.04 -17.27
N PHE A 136 2.79 -41.32 -18.20
CA PHE A 136 1.43 -41.62 -18.67
C PHE A 136 1.41 -42.37 -20.00
N ILE A 137 0.79 -43.55 -20.01
CA ILE A 137 0.63 -44.33 -21.24
C ILE A 137 -0.64 -43.95 -21.99
N PHE A 138 -0.62 -44.09 -23.32
CA PHE A 138 -1.79 -43.76 -24.17
C PHE A 138 -2.35 -42.34 -23.98
N MET A 139 -1.51 -41.35 -23.61
CA MET A 139 -1.94 -39.98 -23.28
C MET A 139 -2.84 -39.34 -24.35
N HIS A 140 -2.59 -39.62 -25.63
CA HIS A 140 -3.40 -39.16 -26.76
C HIS A 140 -4.88 -39.60 -26.72
N LYS A 141 -5.24 -40.59 -25.89
CA LYS A 141 -6.61 -41.08 -25.69
C LYS A 141 -7.30 -40.46 -24.48
N TYR A 142 -6.60 -39.68 -23.67
CA TYR A 142 -7.17 -39.09 -22.47
C TYR A 142 -8.12 -37.95 -22.87
N THR A 143 -9.23 -37.81 -22.16
CA THR A 143 -10.22 -36.76 -22.39
C THR A 143 -10.30 -35.80 -21.22
N CYS A 144 -10.44 -34.51 -21.52
CA CYS A 144 -10.59 -33.45 -20.53
C CYS A 144 -11.87 -32.65 -20.80
N ARG A 145 -12.60 -32.27 -19.74
CA ARG A 145 -13.74 -31.37 -19.79
C ARG A 145 -13.38 -30.00 -19.24
N PHE A 146 -13.63 -28.93 -19.99
CA PHE A 146 -13.55 -27.55 -19.51
C PHE A 146 -14.82 -27.12 -18.76
N ASP A 147 -14.76 -26.04 -18.00
CA ASP A 147 -15.90 -25.50 -17.24
C ASP A 147 -17.09 -25.10 -18.12
N ASN A 148 -16.85 -24.85 -19.42
CA ASN A 148 -17.88 -24.59 -20.43
C ASN A 148 -18.52 -25.87 -21.00
N ASN A 149 -18.22 -27.05 -20.43
CA ASN A 149 -18.60 -28.39 -20.87
C ASN A 149 -17.95 -28.89 -22.17
N ASP A 150 -17.00 -28.16 -22.77
CA ASP A 150 -16.27 -28.65 -23.93
C ASP A 150 -15.36 -29.82 -23.54
N VAL A 151 -15.40 -30.90 -24.34
CA VAL A 151 -14.57 -32.09 -24.13
C VAL A 151 -13.51 -32.18 -25.22
N VAL A 152 -12.25 -32.23 -24.81
CA VAL A 152 -11.08 -32.31 -25.71
C VAL A 152 -10.23 -33.53 -25.39
N TYR A 153 -9.51 -34.04 -26.38
CA TYR A 153 -8.45 -35.04 -26.15
C TYR A 153 -7.15 -34.35 -25.71
N LEU A 154 -6.43 -34.93 -24.73
CA LEU A 154 -5.12 -34.44 -24.29
C LEU A 154 -4.00 -34.85 -25.27
N THR A 155 -4.07 -34.35 -26.51
CA THR A 155 -3.00 -34.54 -27.49
C THR A 155 -1.76 -33.69 -27.18
N ASN A 156 -1.97 -32.51 -26.58
CA ASN A 156 -0.89 -31.62 -26.12
C ASN A 156 -1.29 -30.91 -24.82
N VAL A 157 -0.86 -31.46 -23.69
CA VAL A 157 -1.19 -30.93 -22.34
C VAL A 157 -0.64 -29.53 -22.12
N ASN A 158 0.53 -29.21 -22.67
CA ASN A 158 1.15 -27.90 -22.54
C ASN A 158 0.26 -26.76 -23.07
N ASN A 159 -0.43 -26.97 -24.19
CA ASN A 159 -1.32 -25.96 -24.76
C ASN A 159 -2.54 -25.71 -23.86
N ILE A 160 -3.12 -26.78 -23.31
CA ILE A 160 -4.26 -26.70 -22.38
C ILE A 160 -3.83 -25.98 -21.09
N VAL A 161 -2.68 -26.35 -20.52
CA VAL A 161 -2.12 -25.71 -19.33
C VAL A 161 -1.90 -24.21 -19.56
N LYS A 162 -1.28 -23.81 -20.68
CA LYS A 162 -1.07 -22.39 -21.01
C LYS A 162 -2.37 -21.61 -21.18
N GLN A 163 -3.39 -22.23 -21.77
CA GLN A 163 -4.71 -21.61 -21.89
C GLN A 163 -5.31 -21.38 -20.50
N LEU A 164 -5.31 -22.40 -19.64
CA LEU A 164 -5.84 -22.31 -18.28
C LEU A 164 -5.04 -21.30 -17.43
N GLU A 165 -3.71 -21.27 -17.51
CA GLU A 165 -2.89 -20.27 -16.79
C GLU A 165 -3.30 -18.84 -17.13
N LYS A 166 -3.61 -18.58 -18.41
CA LYS A 166 -4.11 -17.27 -18.85
C LYS A 166 -5.50 -16.99 -18.27
N GLU A 167 -6.43 -17.93 -18.42
CA GLU A 167 -7.81 -17.77 -17.93
C GLU A 167 -7.85 -17.55 -16.40
N CYS A 168 -7.14 -18.37 -15.63
CA CYS A 168 -7.12 -18.30 -14.17
C CYS A 168 -6.39 -17.05 -13.63
N SER A 169 -5.53 -16.42 -14.42
CA SER A 169 -4.80 -15.20 -14.02
C SER A 169 -5.56 -13.89 -14.29
N THR A 170 -6.63 -13.90 -15.10
CA THR A 170 -7.31 -12.67 -15.53
C THR A 170 -7.92 -11.85 -14.39
N HIS A 171 -8.44 -12.50 -13.34
CA HIS A 171 -9.08 -11.80 -12.23
C HIS A 171 -8.08 -11.10 -11.30
N THR A 172 -6.90 -11.66 -11.07
CA THR A 172 -5.89 -11.06 -10.17
C THR A 172 -5.28 -9.81 -10.78
N TYR A 173 -5.01 -9.81 -12.08
CA TYR A 173 -4.45 -8.65 -12.79
C TYR A 173 -5.41 -7.45 -12.78
N LEU A 174 -6.71 -7.68 -13.02
CA LEU A 174 -7.72 -6.64 -12.96
C LEU A 174 -7.77 -5.97 -11.57
N ILE A 175 -7.79 -6.77 -10.49
CA ILE A 175 -7.81 -6.25 -9.11
C ILE A 175 -6.57 -5.40 -8.82
N ILE A 176 -5.38 -5.86 -9.23
CA ILE A 176 -4.12 -5.11 -9.03
C ILE A 176 -4.16 -3.78 -9.80
N SER A 177 -4.63 -3.78 -11.05
CA SER A 177 -4.70 -2.55 -11.85
C SER A 177 -5.63 -1.49 -11.25
N VAL A 178 -6.80 -1.90 -10.77
CA VAL A 178 -7.80 -1.00 -10.17
C VAL A 178 -7.29 -0.43 -8.84
N THR A 179 -6.65 -1.25 -8.00
CA THR A 179 -6.11 -0.81 -6.71
C THR A 179 -5.00 0.24 -6.87
N ILE A 180 -4.11 0.08 -7.85
CA ILE A 180 -3.08 1.08 -8.18
C ILE A 180 -3.70 2.40 -8.66
N GLY A 181 -4.75 2.34 -9.50
CA GLY A 181 -5.47 3.52 -9.96
C GLY A 181 -6.09 4.33 -8.81
N ILE A 182 -6.70 3.65 -7.84
CA ILE A 182 -7.29 4.30 -6.66
C ILE A 182 -6.22 4.96 -5.79
N ILE A 183 -5.11 4.26 -5.52
CA ILE A 183 -4.02 4.77 -4.67
C ILE A 183 -3.39 6.02 -5.29
N THR A 184 -3.13 6.00 -6.60
CA THR A 184 -2.54 7.14 -7.32
C THR A 184 -3.46 8.36 -7.30
N ALA A 185 -4.77 8.18 -7.50
CA ALA A 185 -5.75 9.25 -7.40
C ALA A 185 -5.80 9.85 -5.98
N LEU A 186 -5.75 9.02 -4.94
CA LEU A 186 -5.73 9.48 -3.54
C LEU A 186 -4.46 10.28 -3.22
N ILE A 187 -3.29 9.86 -3.71
CA ILE A 187 -2.03 10.59 -3.52
C ILE A 187 -2.10 11.98 -4.16
N ILE A 188 -2.61 12.07 -5.39
CA ILE A 188 -2.76 13.35 -6.10
C ILE A 188 -3.74 14.27 -5.36
N LEU A 189 -4.87 13.73 -4.89
CA LEU A 189 -5.84 14.49 -4.10
C LEU A 189 -5.21 15.02 -2.80
N CYS A 190 -4.53 14.15 -2.05
CA CYS A 190 -3.84 14.53 -0.81
C CYS A 190 -2.76 15.58 -1.07
N ALA A 191 -1.93 15.42 -2.11
CA ALA A 191 -0.93 16.40 -2.49
C ALA A 191 -1.56 17.76 -2.86
N GLY A 192 -2.68 17.75 -3.61
CA GLY A 192 -3.45 18.95 -3.93
C GLY A 192 -3.99 19.65 -2.69
N LEU A 193 -4.57 18.91 -1.75
CA LEU A 193 -5.05 19.45 -0.47
C LEU A 193 -3.89 20.00 0.39
N MET A 194 -2.78 19.27 0.49
CA MET A 194 -1.59 19.73 1.21
C MET A 194 -1.04 21.02 0.61
N PHE A 195 -0.95 21.13 -0.71
CA PHE A 195 -0.48 22.34 -1.38
C PHE A 195 -1.45 23.51 -1.20
N ARG A 196 -2.75 23.26 -1.33
CA ARG A 196 -3.82 24.25 -1.12
C ARG A 196 -3.79 24.84 0.29
N PHE A 197 -3.53 24.00 1.29
CA PHE A 197 -3.55 24.37 2.71
C PHE A 197 -2.17 24.49 3.36
N ARG A 198 -1.08 24.53 2.58
CA ARG A 198 0.30 24.50 3.10
C ARG A 198 0.61 25.53 4.18
N TRP A 199 0.12 26.76 4.05
CA TRP A 199 0.33 27.82 5.04
C TRP A 199 -0.43 27.56 6.34
N LYS A 200 -1.66 27.05 6.23
CA LYS A 200 -2.47 26.62 7.38
C LYS A 200 -1.79 25.46 8.13
N LEU A 201 -1.31 24.46 7.39
CA LEU A 201 -0.63 23.29 7.95
C LEU A 201 0.68 23.68 8.64
N ARG A 202 1.50 24.52 8.00
CA ARG A 202 2.73 25.06 8.61
C ARG A 202 2.43 25.83 9.88
N TYR A 203 1.46 26.75 9.85
CA TYR A 203 1.05 27.51 11.03
C TYR A 203 0.59 26.59 12.18
N LEU A 204 -0.26 25.58 11.89
CA LEU A 204 -0.70 24.63 12.91
C LEU A 204 0.47 23.81 13.47
N TYR A 205 1.41 23.37 12.63
CA TYR A 205 2.61 22.66 13.07
C TYR A 205 3.46 23.49 14.05
N TYR A 206 3.77 24.75 13.70
CA TYR A 206 4.58 25.60 14.57
C TYR A 206 3.84 26.00 15.84
N MET A 207 2.54 26.31 15.76
CA MET A 207 1.70 26.61 16.92
C MET A 207 1.60 25.42 17.90
N THR A 208 1.45 24.19 17.39
CA THR A 208 1.36 22.99 18.25
C THR A 208 2.70 22.64 18.89
N LYS A 209 3.81 22.78 18.18
CA LYS A 209 5.17 22.65 18.73
C LYS A 209 5.43 23.69 19.84
N HIS A 210 5.00 24.94 19.62
CA HIS A 210 5.08 25.99 20.64
C HIS A 210 4.20 25.69 21.86
N LYS A 211 2.92 25.32 21.68
CA LYS A 211 2.05 24.93 22.81
C LYS A 211 2.60 23.75 23.61
N TYR A 212 3.23 22.77 22.95
CA TYR A 212 3.92 21.67 23.63
C TYR A 212 5.09 22.17 24.50
N ASN A 213 5.91 23.08 23.98
CA ASN A 213 7.01 23.71 24.74
C ASN A 213 6.52 24.65 25.86
N VAL A 214 5.42 25.37 25.66
CA VAL A 214 4.78 26.21 26.69
C VAL A 214 4.13 25.37 27.78
N PHE A 215 3.51 24.24 27.44
CA PHE A 215 2.95 23.32 28.46
C PHE A 215 4.05 22.72 29.35
N LYS A 216 5.28 22.63 28.84
CA LYS A 216 6.47 22.25 29.61
C LYS A 216 7.00 23.38 30.51
N ASN A 217 6.75 24.65 30.15
CA ASN A 217 7.19 25.84 30.87
C ASN A 217 5.98 26.62 31.40
N ILE A 218 5.39 26.16 32.51
CA ILE A 218 4.26 26.82 33.18
C ILE A 218 4.76 28.11 33.86
N GLN A 219 4.73 29.22 33.13
CA GLN A 219 4.45 30.58 33.62
C GLN A 219 4.55 31.58 32.44
N SER A 220 3.42 32.13 32.00
CA SER A 220 3.28 33.58 31.80
C SER A 220 1.88 33.95 31.36
N SER A 221 1.49 35.14 31.82
CA SER A 221 0.23 35.84 31.65
C SER A 221 -0.15 36.11 30.18
N ASP A 222 -1.45 36.37 29.95
CA ASP A 222 -2.05 36.85 28.68
C ASP A 222 -1.51 38.21 28.18
N THR A 223 -0.34 38.64 28.63
CA THR A 223 0.29 39.91 28.28
C THR A 223 1.34 39.69 27.21
N TYR A 224 1.12 40.29 26.03
CA TYR A 224 2.11 40.34 24.95
C TYR A 224 3.41 41.00 25.44
N LYS A 225 4.55 40.43 25.04
CA LYS A 225 5.88 40.95 25.37
C LYS A 225 6.22 42.21 24.56
N TYR A 226 5.72 42.27 23.33
CA TYR A 226 5.98 43.33 22.35
C TYR A 226 4.68 43.95 21.86
N ASP A 227 4.73 45.23 21.51
CA ASP A 227 3.62 45.95 20.89
C ASP A 227 3.55 45.63 19.38
N ALA A 228 4.71 45.52 18.72
CA ALA A 228 4.75 45.14 17.31
C ALA A 228 5.96 44.28 16.93
N PHE A 229 5.74 43.31 16.04
CA PHE A 229 6.78 42.60 15.31
C PHE A 229 7.06 43.33 14.00
N ILE A 230 8.32 43.67 13.72
CA ILE A 230 8.72 44.41 12.51
C ILE A 230 9.31 43.44 11.50
N SER A 231 8.64 43.31 10.35
CA SER A 231 9.04 42.48 9.22
C SER A 231 9.55 43.38 8.08
N TYR A 232 10.81 43.24 7.71
CA TYR A 232 11.49 44.09 6.72
C TYR A 232 12.58 43.28 6.00
N ALA A 233 12.96 43.70 4.78
CA ALA A 233 14.08 43.07 4.07
C ALA A 233 15.42 43.61 4.58
N ASN A 234 16.50 42.86 4.39
CA ASN A 234 17.80 43.23 4.92
C ASN A 234 18.30 44.58 4.36
N GLU A 235 17.90 44.91 3.13
CA GLU A 235 18.18 46.16 2.43
C GLU A 235 17.64 47.38 3.19
N GLU A 236 16.51 47.23 3.91
CA GLU A 236 15.87 48.31 4.69
C GLU A 236 16.37 48.39 6.14
N THR A 237 17.44 47.67 6.50
CA THR A 237 18.00 47.71 7.87
C THR A 237 18.34 49.14 8.33
N ASN A 238 18.91 49.97 7.45
CA ASN A 238 19.27 51.34 7.79
C ASN A 238 18.04 52.20 8.14
N PHE A 239 16.95 52.04 7.40
CA PHE A 239 15.68 52.72 7.68
C PHE A 239 15.11 52.28 9.03
N VAL A 240 15.12 50.98 9.32
CA VAL A 240 14.61 50.46 10.60
C VAL A 240 15.43 50.96 11.78
N LEU A 241 16.77 50.89 11.69
CA LEU A 241 17.65 51.28 12.80
C LEU A 241 17.65 52.80 13.07
N ASN A 242 17.62 53.61 12.02
CA ASN A 242 17.79 55.06 12.15
C ASN A 242 16.47 55.83 12.23
N GLU A 243 15.36 55.27 11.73
CA GLU A 243 14.08 55.97 11.70
C GLU A 243 13.00 55.23 12.49
N VAL A 244 12.73 53.96 12.20
CA VAL A 244 11.64 53.21 12.86
C VAL A 244 11.89 53.08 14.36
N ILE A 245 13.09 52.64 14.77
CA ILE A 245 13.41 52.44 16.19
C ILE A 245 13.35 53.76 16.97
N PRO A 246 14.00 54.87 16.56
CA PRO A 246 13.91 56.12 17.31
C PRO A 246 12.48 56.65 17.43
N ASN A 247 11.73 56.72 16.33
CA ASN A 247 10.38 57.29 16.33
C ASN A 247 9.37 56.44 17.12
N LEU A 248 9.50 55.11 17.14
CA LEU A 248 8.52 54.23 17.78
C LEU A 248 8.95 53.73 19.16
N GLU A 249 10.22 53.34 19.36
CA GLU A 249 10.71 52.86 20.66
C GLU A 249 11.11 53.99 21.60
N ARG A 250 11.77 55.05 21.11
CA ARG A 250 12.26 56.12 22.00
C ARG A 250 11.21 57.19 22.26
N ASP A 251 10.56 57.68 21.20
CA ASP A 251 9.64 58.83 21.33
C ASP A 251 8.25 58.40 21.82
N VAL A 252 7.82 57.18 21.49
CA VAL A 252 6.49 56.65 21.84
C VAL A 252 6.55 55.56 22.92
N ASN A 253 7.74 55.04 23.23
CA ASN A 253 7.96 53.98 24.23
C ASN A 253 7.23 52.66 23.90
N LEU A 254 7.11 52.31 22.60
CA LEU A 254 6.63 51.00 22.16
C LEU A 254 7.74 49.96 22.26
N LYS A 255 7.38 48.71 22.55
CA LYS A 255 8.32 47.58 22.53
C LYS A 255 8.26 46.86 21.19
N LEU A 256 9.31 46.96 20.38
CA LEU A 256 9.36 46.27 19.09
C LEU A 256 10.15 44.97 19.17
N CYS A 257 9.68 43.96 18.44
CA CYS A 257 10.42 42.72 18.20
C CYS A 257 11.11 42.83 16.83
N ILE A 258 12.44 42.81 16.83
CA ILE A 258 13.27 43.01 15.64
C ILE A 258 14.19 41.80 15.45
N HIS A 259 14.14 41.17 14.28
CA HIS A 259 14.81 39.89 14.06
C HIS A 259 16.33 39.91 14.26
N GLN A 260 17.02 41.03 13.97
CA GLN A 260 18.47 41.15 14.16
C GLN A 260 18.90 41.30 15.64
N ARG A 261 17.96 41.67 16.52
CA ARG A 261 18.23 41.99 17.93
C ARG A 261 17.62 40.99 18.90
N ASP A 262 16.37 40.60 18.65
CA ASP A 262 15.53 39.88 19.60
C ASP A 262 15.47 38.36 19.36
N PHE A 263 15.99 37.88 18.22
CA PHE A 263 15.98 36.44 17.92
C PHE A 263 17.03 35.70 18.75
N VAL A 264 16.64 34.55 19.29
CA VAL A 264 17.52 33.74 20.15
C VAL A 264 18.50 32.97 19.25
N PRO A 265 19.82 33.15 19.43
CA PRO A 265 20.81 32.39 18.68
C PRO A 265 20.72 30.89 19.02
N GLY A 266 20.84 30.04 17.99
CA GLY A 266 20.76 28.58 18.15
C GLY A 266 19.37 27.99 17.97
N GLU A 267 18.31 28.81 17.91
CA GLU A 267 16.97 28.39 17.55
C GLU A 267 16.72 28.45 16.03
N GLU A 268 15.77 27.65 15.55
CA GLU A 268 15.36 27.68 14.13
C GLU A 268 14.75 29.04 13.78
N ILE A 269 15.16 29.66 12.67
CA ILE A 269 14.68 30.99 12.25
C ILE A 269 13.15 31.02 12.14
N THR A 270 12.54 29.96 11.61
CA THR A 270 11.08 29.84 11.48
C THR A 270 10.37 29.84 12.84
N HIS A 271 11.00 29.28 13.89
CA HIS A 271 10.49 29.30 15.25
C HIS A 271 10.60 30.70 15.86
N ASN A 272 11.78 31.34 15.75
CA ASN A 272 11.99 32.71 16.19
C ASN A 272 10.99 33.70 15.56
N ILE A 273 10.71 33.55 14.26
CA ILE A 273 9.69 34.33 13.55
C ILE A 273 8.31 34.11 14.17
N THR A 274 7.92 32.85 14.30
CA THR A 274 6.57 32.48 14.76
C THR A 274 6.34 32.97 16.19
N ASP A 275 7.33 32.80 17.06
CA ASP A 275 7.30 33.26 18.45
C ASP A 275 7.29 34.79 18.54
N GLY A 276 8.10 35.49 17.72
CA GLY A 276 8.09 36.95 17.63
C GLY A 276 6.72 37.51 17.26
N ILE A 277 6.03 36.88 16.30
CA ILE A 277 4.66 37.24 15.91
C ILE A 277 3.66 36.95 17.05
N HIS A 278 3.73 35.77 17.68
CA HIS A 278 2.81 35.41 18.77
C HIS A 278 2.94 36.32 19.99
N GLN A 279 4.17 36.71 20.33
CA GLN A 279 4.47 37.56 21.48
C GLN A 279 4.23 39.05 21.21
N SER A 280 3.84 39.42 19.99
CA SER A 280 3.56 40.79 19.56
C SER A 280 2.06 41.06 19.38
N LYS A 281 1.58 42.25 19.75
CA LYS A 281 0.16 42.63 19.55
C LYS A 281 -0.19 42.82 18.06
N ARG A 282 0.75 43.37 17.31
CA ARG A 282 0.63 43.66 15.87
C ARG A 282 1.86 43.17 15.10
N THR A 283 1.72 43.04 13.79
CA THR A 283 2.83 42.80 12.86
C THR A 283 2.84 43.90 11.80
N LEU A 284 3.96 44.62 11.73
CA LEU A 284 4.19 45.71 10.79
C LEU A 284 5.12 45.19 9.69
N CYS A 285 4.65 45.18 8.43
CA CYS A 285 5.45 44.77 7.28
C CYS A 285 5.87 45.99 6.47
N ILE A 286 7.17 46.21 6.34
CA ILE A 286 7.76 47.23 5.48
C ILE A 286 7.91 46.62 4.09
N VAL A 287 6.99 46.97 3.19
CA VAL A 287 6.84 46.38 1.86
C VAL A 287 7.66 47.18 0.84
N THR A 288 8.66 46.48 0.28
CA THR A 288 9.53 46.86 -0.84
C THR A 288 9.61 45.71 -1.84
N GLN A 289 10.25 45.91 -2.99
CA GLN A 289 10.54 44.84 -3.95
C GLN A 289 11.42 43.77 -3.29
N SER A 290 12.43 44.18 -2.52
CA SER A 290 13.29 43.29 -1.73
C SER A 290 12.49 42.45 -0.72
N PHE A 291 11.47 43.05 -0.09
CA PHE A 291 10.55 42.34 0.79
C PHE A 291 9.75 41.26 0.04
N LEU A 292 9.21 41.58 -1.15
CA LEU A 292 8.42 40.66 -1.95
C LEU A 292 9.25 39.49 -2.48
N ASP A 293 10.52 39.74 -2.82
CA ASP A 293 11.45 38.73 -3.32
C ASP A 293 12.08 37.88 -2.19
N SER A 294 12.04 38.38 -0.94
CA SER A 294 12.57 37.68 0.23
C SER A 294 11.64 36.55 0.71
N TYR A 295 12.16 35.33 0.71
CA TYR A 295 11.47 34.16 1.26
C TYR A 295 11.06 34.35 2.73
N TYR A 296 11.94 34.92 3.56
CA TYR A 296 11.70 35.08 4.99
C TYR A 296 10.64 36.14 5.27
N CYS A 297 10.69 37.29 4.59
CA CYS A 297 9.69 38.35 4.73
C CYS A 297 8.30 37.86 4.30
N MET A 298 8.22 37.15 3.17
CA MET A 298 6.96 36.55 2.73
C MET A 298 6.50 35.42 3.67
N PHE A 299 7.41 34.69 4.31
CA PHE A 299 7.08 33.69 5.32
C PHE A 299 6.49 34.36 6.58
N GLU A 300 7.13 35.40 7.10
CA GLU A 300 6.66 36.23 8.23
C GLU A 300 5.26 36.78 7.96
N PHE A 301 5.07 37.41 6.80
CA PHE A 301 3.77 37.93 6.37
C PHE A 301 2.68 36.85 6.33
N ASN A 302 2.97 35.69 5.72
CA ASN A 302 2.00 34.60 5.66
C ASN A 302 1.71 34.02 7.06
N MET A 303 2.70 33.96 7.96
CA MET A 303 2.53 33.46 9.33
C MET A 303 1.66 34.41 10.15
N ALA A 304 1.94 35.71 10.11
CA ALA A 304 1.14 36.74 10.77
C ALA A 304 -0.30 36.79 10.24
N ARG A 305 -0.50 36.53 8.94
CA ARG A 305 -1.86 36.39 8.38
C ARG A 305 -2.60 35.19 8.95
N MET A 306 -1.94 34.04 9.08
CA MET A 306 -2.56 32.87 9.71
C MET A 306 -2.86 33.13 11.20
N GLU A 307 -1.97 33.82 11.91
CA GLU A 307 -2.20 34.23 13.31
C GLU A 307 -3.46 35.09 13.46
N SER A 308 -3.60 36.10 12.60
CA SER A 308 -4.79 36.96 12.53
C SER A 308 -6.08 36.14 12.40
N ILE A 309 -6.10 35.16 11.49
CA ILE A 309 -7.30 34.37 11.16
C ILE A 309 -7.62 33.34 12.26
N TYR A 310 -6.62 32.63 12.79
CA TYR A 310 -6.85 31.45 13.62
C TYR A 310 -6.70 31.67 15.13
N SER A 311 -5.81 32.56 15.56
CA SER A 311 -5.54 32.82 16.98
C SER A 311 -6.22 34.11 17.46
N ARG A 312 -6.41 35.08 16.57
CA ARG A 312 -6.96 36.41 16.90
C ARG A 312 -8.38 36.64 16.41
N GLU A 313 -9.14 35.57 16.12
CA GLU A 313 -10.56 35.63 15.70
C GLU A 313 -10.83 36.53 14.48
N GLY A 314 -9.86 36.65 13.57
CA GLY A 314 -9.97 37.49 12.39
C GLY A 314 -9.72 38.98 12.63
N LYS A 315 -9.26 39.39 13.82
CA LYS A 315 -8.83 40.77 14.09
C LYS A 315 -7.67 41.13 13.17
N ASN A 316 -7.72 42.31 12.57
CA ASN A 316 -6.61 42.80 11.76
C ASN A 316 -5.42 43.13 12.67
N ILE A 317 -4.39 42.29 12.62
CA ILE A 317 -3.12 42.51 13.31
C ILE A 317 -1.99 42.86 12.35
N LEU A 318 -2.25 42.82 11.05
CA LEU A 318 -1.28 43.11 9.99
C LEU A 318 -1.43 44.57 9.53
N PHE A 319 -0.33 45.29 9.53
CA PHE A 319 -0.25 46.63 8.97
C PHE A 319 0.87 46.68 7.93
N LEU A 320 0.55 47.15 6.74
CA LEU A 320 1.51 47.27 5.63
C LEU A 320 2.02 48.71 5.53
N ILE A 321 3.33 48.89 5.47
CA ILE A 321 3.98 50.15 5.12
C ILE A 321 4.56 49.99 3.72
N PHE A 322 4.02 50.69 2.74
CA PHE A 322 4.64 50.77 1.42
C PHE A 322 5.77 51.81 1.48
N TYR A 323 7.00 51.32 1.60
CA TYR A 323 8.18 52.18 1.71
C TYR A 323 8.61 52.76 0.34
N GLU A 324 8.28 52.06 -0.74
CA GLU A 324 8.50 52.52 -2.11
C GLU A 324 7.24 52.35 -2.96
N GLN A 325 7.22 53.02 -4.12
CA GLN A 325 6.11 52.90 -5.07
C GLN A 325 6.19 51.59 -5.85
N LEU A 326 5.32 50.65 -5.49
CA LEU A 326 5.19 49.35 -6.14
C LEU A 326 4.05 49.34 -7.15
N ARG A 327 4.27 48.72 -8.31
CA ARG A 327 3.22 48.59 -9.33
C ARG A 327 2.25 47.48 -8.91
N PRO A 328 0.92 47.68 -8.97
CA PRO A 328 -0.05 46.67 -8.53
C PRO A 328 0.09 45.30 -9.19
N LYS A 329 0.59 45.25 -10.43
CA LYS A 329 0.84 44.01 -11.18
C LYS A 329 1.96 43.14 -10.59
N ASP A 330 2.88 43.74 -9.84
CA ASP A 330 4.01 43.05 -9.23
C ASP A 330 3.64 42.55 -7.82
N LEU A 331 2.49 42.97 -7.28
CA LEU A 331 2.03 42.58 -5.95
C LEU A 331 1.37 41.19 -5.96
N PRO A 332 1.73 40.30 -5.03
CA PRO A 332 1.01 39.06 -4.80
C PRO A 332 -0.48 39.34 -4.52
N LEU A 333 -1.36 38.47 -5.05
CA LEU A 333 -2.83 38.59 -4.88
C LEU A 333 -3.26 38.80 -3.42
N VAL A 334 -2.53 38.22 -2.47
CA VAL A 334 -2.89 38.33 -1.06
C VAL A 334 -2.57 39.71 -0.47
N ILE A 335 -1.51 40.37 -0.95
CA ILE A 335 -1.20 41.74 -0.55
C ILE A 335 -2.20 42.71 -1.20
N LEU A 336 -2.57 42.47 -2.46
CA LEU A 336 -3.63 43.24 -3.14
C LEU A 336 -4.96 43.22 -2.38
N GLU A 337 -5.34 42.06 -1.82
CA GLU A 337 -6.56 41.95 -0.99
C GLU A 337 -6.50 42.85 0.26
N LEU A 338 -5.32 42.98 0.88
CA LEU A 338 -5.13 43.86 2.05
C LEU A 338 -5.10 45.34 1.67
N VAL A 339 -4.52 45.67 0.51
CA VAL A 339 -4.55 47.03 -0.06
C VAL A 339 -6.00 47.45 -0.34
N GLN A 340 -6.82 46.57 -0.90
CA GLN A 340 -8.25 46.83 -1.12
C GLN A 340 -9.03 47.08 0.17
N LYS A 341 -8.61 46.49 1.28
CA LYS A 341 -9.17 46.73 2.62
C LYS A 341 -8.61 48.00 3.30
N GLN A 342 -7.81 48.80 2.58
CA GLN A 342 -7.15 50.02 3.06
C GLN A 342 -6.30 49.81 4.33
N SER A 343 -5.75 48.60 4.51
CA SER A 343 -4.90 48.27 5.65
C SER A 343 -3.42 48.54 5.35
N TYR A 344 -3.13 49.75 4.85
CA TYR A 344 -1.76 50.16 4.51
C TYR A 344 -1.51 51.65 4.70
N ILE A 345 -0.24 52.01 4.86
CA ILE A 345 0.26 53.39 4.93
C ILE A 345 1.37 53.52 3.89
N GLU A 346 1.37 54.60 3.12
CA GLU A 346 2.45 54.91 2.17
C GLU A 346 3.48 55.82 2.85
N TYR A 347 4.76 55.56 2.58
CA TYR A 347 5.83 56.42 3.04
C TYR A 347 5.79 57.77 2.29
N PRO A 348 5.85 58.91 3.00
CA PRO A 348 5.69 60.23 2.40
C PRO A 348 6.91 60.66 1.59
N ASN A 349 6.69 61.51 0.58
CA ASN A 349 7.77 62.09 -0.25
C ASN A 349 8.23 63.48 0.25
N ASP A 350 7.61 64.01 1.30
CA ASP A 350 7.81 65.37 1.82
C ASP A 350 7.95 65.40 3.35
N GLU A 351 8.66 66.40 3.87
CA GLU A 351 8.95 66.52 5.32
C GLU A 351 7.69 66.71 6.18
N GLN A 352 6.64 67.35 5.66
CA GLN A 352 5.38 67.54 6.39
C GLN A 352 4.61 66.22 6.51
N GLY A 353 4.62 65.40 5.46
CA GLY A 353 4.08 64.05 5.46
C GLY A 353 4.75 63.13 6.47
N ASN A 354 6.02 63.36 6.81
CA ASN A 354 6.77 62.53 7.76
C ASN A 354 6.13 62.54 9.16
N VAL A 355 5.71 63.71 9.65
CA VAL A 355 5.04 63.82 10.96
C VAL A 355 3.73 63.03 10.98
N VAL A 356 2.91 63.20 9.94
CA VAL A 356 1.61 62.51 9.80
C VAL A 356 1.78 60.99 9.66
N PHE A 357 2.83 60.56 8.97
CA PHE A 357 3.16 59.15 8.79
C PHE A 357 3.41 58.44 10.13
N TRP A 358 4.27 59.02 10.98
CA TRP A 358 4.57 58.42 12.29
C TRP A 358 3.38 58.48 13.26
N GLU A 359 2.57 59.54 13.22
CA GLU A 359 1.32 59.59 14.01
C GLU A 359 0.35 58.48 13.61
N LYS A 360 0.14 58.25 12.30
CA LYS A 360 -0.74 57.17 11.82
C LYS A 360 -0.25 55.77 12.22
N ILE A 361 1.06 55.54 12.17
CA ILE A 361 1.65 54.26 12.62
C ILE A 361 1.40 54.09 14.12
N LYS A 362 1.65 55.13 14.92
CA LYS A 362 1.41 55.11 16.36
C LYS A 362 -0.05 54.78 16.69
N GLU A 363 -1.00 55.44 16.05
CA GLU A 363 -2.45 55.17 16.23
C GLU A 363 -2.84 53.74 15.84
N SER A 364 -2.13 53.15 14.87
CA SER A 364 -2.41 51.78 14.40
C SER A 364 -1.86 50.69 15.33
N LEU A 365 -0.85 51.01 16.13
CA LEU A 365 -0.13 50.08 17.01
C LEU A 365 -0.62 50.10 18.47
N ILE A 366 -1.25 51.18 18.92
CA ILE A 366 -1.88 51.34 20.24
C ILE A 366 -3.30 50.77 20.21
#